data_AF-A0A7S0TK53-F1
#
_entry.id   AF-A0A7S0TK53-F1
#
_cell.length_a   1.000
_cell.length_b   1.000
_cell.length_c   1.000
_cell.angle_alpha   90.00
_cell.angle_beta   90.00
_cell.angle_gamma   90.00
#
_symmetry.space_group_name_H-M   'P 1'
#
loop_
_entity.id
_entity.type
_entity.pdbx_description
1 polymer ?
#
loop_
_entity_poly.entity_id
_entity_poly.type
_entity_poly.pdbx_seq_one_letter_code
_entity_poly.pdbx_strand_id
1 'polypeptide(L)'
;GKAKGKVSKKHDPNAKKGKSKGLDGKFLVHAKVLEARGEERYVRSEEQMGLDTEIAKEFARQSMKRHIEQQKWLTRKIRLRDQAIAALPEELQAEGKSMDEESFPLDRHIWTDFPPIKGFDPTAGDKKKRTEGL
;
A
#
# COMPACT_ATOMS: atom_id res chain seq x y z
N GLY A 1 42.74 60.49 26.06
CA GLY A 1 43.90 59.80 26.68
C GLY A 1 43.59 58.33 26.84
N LYS A 2 44.50 57.48 26.35
CA LYS A 2 44.75 56.06 26.67
C LYS A 2 43.68 54.99 26.32
N ALA A 3 44.15 54.08 25.46
CA ALA A 3 43.53 52.85 24.98
C ALA A 3 43.57 51.69 26.01
N LYS A 4 42.77 50.64 25.74
CA LYS A 4 43.00 49.17 25.88
C LYS A 4 41.66 48.49 26.23
N GLY A 5 41.24 47.36 25.67
CA GLY A 5 41.82 46.49 24.65
C GLY A 5 40.75 45.51 24.14
N LYS A 6 40.77 45.23 22.83
CA LYS A 6 39.96 44.17 22.22
C LYS A 6 40.65 42.84 22.49
N VAL A 7 39.96 41.92 23.18
CA VAL A 7 40.42 40.54 23.34
C VAL A 7 40.26 39.85 21.99
N SER A 8 41.37 39.68 21.27
CA SER A 8 41.42 38.84 20.08
C SER A 8 41.26 37.38 20.51
N LYS A 9 40.13 36.77 20.14
CA LYS A 9 39.94 35.32 20.23
C LYS A 9 40.96 34.70 19.28
N LYS A 10 42.03 34.11 19.84
CA LYS A 10 43.06 33.42 19.07
C LYS A 10 42.38 32.30 18.28
N HIS A 11 42.51 32.35 16.95
CA HIS A 11 42.09 31.27 16.08
C HIS A 11 43.08 30.14 16.29
N ASP A 12 42.68 29.08 17.00
CA ASP A 12 43.46 27.86 17.03
C ASP A 12 43.45 27.26 15.61
N PRO A 13 44.61 27.12 14.94
CA PRO A 13 44.67 26.51 13.61
C PRO A 13 44.43 24.99 13.66
N ASN A 14 44.27 24.43 14.87
CA ASN A 14 44.11 23.00 15.11
C ASN A 14 42.72 22.62 15.63
N ALA A 15 41.73 23.49 15.50
CA ALA A 15 40.34 23.10 15.64
C ALA A 15 39.98 22.20 14.45
N LYS A 16 40.02 20.87 14.67
CA LYS A 16 39.59 19.87 13.70
C LYS A 16 38.18 20.25 13.23
N LYS A 17 38.09 20.81 12.02
CA LYS A 17 36.84 20.95 11.27
C LYS A 17 36.16 19.59 11.33
N GLY A 18 35.07 19.49 12.10
CA GLY A 18 34.21 18.32 12.06
C GLY A 18 33.83 18.13 10.60
N LYS A 19 34.35 17.07 9.99
CA LYS A 19 33.94 16.66 8.65
C LYS A 19 32.43 16.47 8.76
N SER A 20 31.64 17.32 8.11
CA SER A 20 30.27 16.97 7.82
C SER A 20 30.37 15.60 7.14
N LYS A 21 29.82 14.57 7.79
CA LYS A 21 29.68 13.27 7.14
C LYS A 21 28.79 13.57 5.93
N GLY A 22 29.40 13.64 4.74
CA GLY A 22 28.66 13.59 3.50
C GLY A 22 27.72 12.37 3.53
N LEU A 23 26.66 12.39 2.73
CA LEU A 23 25.70 11.30 2.70
C LEU A 23 26.43 9.95 2.70
N ASP A 24 26.03 9.05 3.61
CA ASP A 24 26.63 7.72 3.69
C ASP A 24 26.56 7.04 2.31
N GLY A 25 27.59 6.28 1.94
CA GLY A 25 27.66 5.64 0.61
C GLY A 25 26.43 4.79 0.26
N LYS A 26 25.73 4.23 1.26
CA LYS A 26 24.45 3.53 1.07
C LYS A 26 23.34 4.46 0.59
N PHE A 27 23.24 5.68 1.15
CA PHE A 27 22.28 6.68 0.70
C PHE A 27 22.56 7.15 -0.73
N LEU A 28 23.83 7.30 -1.12
CA LEU A 28 24.19 7.60 -2.51
C LEU A 28 23.78 6.49 -3.48
N VAL A 29 23.89 5.22 -3.09
CA VAL A 29 23.41 4.10 -3.91
C VAL A 29 21.89 4.13 -4.05
N HIS A 30 21.15 4.37 -2.96
CA HIS A 30 19.69 4.53 -3.03
C HIS A 30 19.27 5.73 -3.88
N ALA A 31 19.95 6.87 -3.75
CA ALA A 31 19.70 8.04 -4.59
C ALA A 31 19.96 7.74 -6.08
N LYS A 32 21.04 7.03 -6.39
CA LYS A 32 21.38 6.61 -7.76
C LYS A 32 20.42 5.59 -8.37
N VAL A 33 19.68 4.83 -7.54
CA VAL A 33 18.59 3.96 -8.01
C VAL A 33 17.35 4.77 -8.36
N LEU A 34 17.12 5.88 -7.65
CA LEU A 34 16.00 6.80 -7.91
C LEU A 34 16.30 7.78 -9.06
N GLU A 35 17.58 8.06 -9.33
CA GLU A 35 17.99 8.76 -10.54
C GLU A 35 17.50 7.97 -11.76
N ALA A 36 16.57 8.58 -12.51
CA ALA A 36 16.03 7.99 -13.72
C ALA A 36 17.19 7.68 -14.67
N ARG A 37 17.47 6.39 -14.89
CA ARG A 37 18.30 5.98 -16.01
C ARG A 37 17.55 6.42 -17.26
N GLY A 38 18.21 7.24 -18.07
CA GLY A 38 17.65 7.71 -19.35
C GLY A 38 17.53 6.54 -20.30
N GLU A 39 16.48 5.74 -20.14
CA GLU A 39 16.07 4.77 -21.14
C GLU A 39 15.51 5.55 -22.33
N GLU A 40 15.89 5.13 -23.55
CA GLU A 40 15.32 5.68 -24.76
C GLU A 40 13.80 5.49 -24.71
N ARG A 41 13.05 6.59 -24.81
CA ARG A 41 11.59 6.52 -24.85
C ARG A 41 11.20 5.71 -26.07
N TYR A 42 10.50 4.59 -25.85
CA TYR A 42 9.93 3.81 -26.92
C TYR A 42 9.04 4.70 -27.81
N VAL A 43 9.46 4.93 -29.05
CA VAL A 43 8.69 5.70 -30.04
C VAL A 43 7.76 4.74 -30.76
N ARG A 44 6.46 4.92 -30.54
CA ARG A 44 5.41 4.06 -31.11
C ARG A 44 5.12 4.48 -32.55
N SER A 45 4.92 3.52 -33.45
CA SER A 45 4.44 3.83 -34.80
C SER A 45 2.96 4.29 -34.75
N GLU A 46 2.50 5.03 -35.76
CA GLU A 46 1.12 5.51 -35.82
C GLU A 46 0.11 4.36 -35.82
N GLU A 47 0.41 3.27 -36.53
CA GLU A 47 -0.41 2.05 -36.55
C GLU A 47 -0.53 1.42 -35.16
N GLN A 48 0.59 1.33 -34.42
CA GLN A 48 0.60 0.79 -33.07
C GLN A 48 -0.16 1.70 -32.09
N MET A 49 -0.10 3.03 -32.26
CA MET A 49 -0.91 3.95 -31.46
C MET A 49 -2.41 3.77 -31.75
N GLY A 50 -2.78 3.55 -33.01
CA GLY A 50 -4.15 3.22 -33.39
C GLY A 50 -4.67 1.99 -32.66
N LEU A 51 -3.94 0.87 -32.76
CA LEU A 51 -4.28 -0.38 -32.09
C LEU A 51 -4.39 -0.23 -30.56
N ASP A 52 -3.46 0.48 -29.94
CA ASP A 52 -3.49 0.73 -28.49
C ASP A 52 -4.75 1.51 -28.09
N THR A 53 -5.17 2.49 -28.88
CA THR A 53 -6.37 3.27 -28.58
C THR A 53 -7.63 2.40 -28.67
N GLU A 54 -7.67 1.44 -29.58
CA GLU A 54 -8.76 0.49 -29.72
C GLU A 54 -8.79 -0.47 -28.52
N ILE A 55 -7.65 -1.07 -28.18
CA ILE A 55 -7.50 -1.96 -27.02
C ILE A 55 -7.89 -1.23 -25.73
N ALA A 56 -7.44 0.02 -25.55
CA ALA A 56 -7.78 0.81 -24.38
C ALA A 56 -9.29 1.11 -24.28
N LYS A 57 -9.94 1.42 -25.41
CA LYS A 57 -11.40 1.63 -25.46
C LYS A 57 -12.15 0.35 -25.11
N GLU A 58 -11.73 -0.79 -25.64
CA GLU A 58 -12.34 -2.09 -25.34
C GLU A 58 -12.16 -2.47 -23.88
N PHE A 59 -10.95 -2.33 -23.34
CA PHE A 59 -10.66 -2.56 -21.93
C PHE A 59 -11.54 -1.67 -21.04
N ALA A 60 -11.65 -0.38 -21.35
CA ALA A 60 -12.51 0.54 -20.60
C ALA A 60 -13.99 0.12 -20.64
N ARG A 61 -14.51 -0.29 -21.80
CA ARG A 61 -15.88 -0.81 -21.94
C ARG A 61 -16.10 -2.07 -21.10
N GLN A 62 -15.17 -3.02 -21.14
CA GLN A 62 -15.27 -4.27 -20.38
C GLN A 62 -15.17 -4.02 -18.87
N SER A 63 -14.25 -3.15 -18.45
CA SER A 63 -14.08 -2.74 -17.04
C SER A 63 -15.36 -2.10 -16.50
N MET A 64 -15.96 -1.18 -17.27
CA MET A 64 -17.22 -0.55 -16.88
C MET A 64 -18.39 -1.54 -16.83
N LYS A 65 -18.47 -2.48 -17.78
CA LYS A 65 -19.47 -3.54 -17.75
C LYS A 65 -19.37 -4.38 -16.46
N ARG A 66 -18.15 -4.81 -16.09
CA ARG A 66 -17.91 -5.54 -14.84
C ARG A 66 -18.31 -4.73 -13.61
N HIS A 67 -17.98 -3.44 -13.58
CA HIS A 67 -18.38 -2.56 -12.49
C HIS A 67 -19.91 -2.48 -12.35
N ILE A 68 -20.62 -2.27 -13.46
CA ILE A 68 -22.09 -2.21 -13.47
C ILE A 68 -22.71 -3.53 -12.98
N GLU A 69 -22.17 -4.68 -13.39
CA GLU A 69 -22.64 -6.00 -12.92
C GLU A 69 -22.45 -6.16 -11.41
N GLN A 70 -21.29 -5.76 -10.88
CA GLN A 70 -21.01 -5.76 -9.44
C GLN A 70 -21.96 -4.84 -8.67
N GLN A 71 -22.21 -3.63 -9.19
CA GLN A 71 -23.14 -2.69 -8.57
C GLN A 71 -24.57 -3.23 -8.55
N LYS A 72 -25.06 -3.78 -9.66
CA LYS A 72 -26.38 -4.42 -9.73
C LYS A 72 -26.52 -5.53 -8.69
N TRP A 73 -25.50 -6.38 -8.57
CA TRP A 73 -25.49 -7.46 -7.59
C TRP A 73 -25.47 -6.94 -6.15
N LEU A 74 -24.65 -5.93 -5.85
CA LEU A 74 -24.58 -5.32 -4.53
C LEU A 74 -25.90 -4.65 -4.15
N THR A 75 -26.49 -3.84 -5.04
CA THR A 75 -27.79 -3.21 -4.81
C THR A 75 -28.88 -4.26 -4.58
N ARG A 76 -28.86 -5.37 -5.33
CA ARG A 76 -29.80 -6.48 -5.12
C ARG A 76 -29.64 -7.09 -3.73
N LYS A 77 -28.41 -7.33 -3.29
CA LYS A 77 -28.13 -7.86 -1.94
C LYS A 77 -28.63 -6.94 -0.83
N ILE A 78 -28.41 -5.64 -0.96
CA ILE A 78 -28.90 -4.64 0.00
C ILE A 78 -30.43 -4.69 0.08
N ARG A 79 -31.13 -4.67 -1.07
CA ARG A 79 -32.59 -4.75 -1.10
C ARG A 79 -33.12 -6.03 -0.45
N LEU A 80 -32.50 -7.18 -0.76
CA LEU A 80 -32.89 -8.46 -0.16
C LEU A 80 -32.64 -8.50 1.34
N ARG A 81 -31.52 -7.93 1.82
CA ARG A 81 -31.24 -7.79 3.25
C ARG A 81 -32.33 -6.95 3.92
N ASP A 82 -32.68 -5.81 3.35
CA ASP A 82 -33.67 -4.91 3.95
C ASP A 82 -35.07 -5.55 4.00
N GLN A 83 -35.44 -6.28 2.95
CA GLN A 83 -36.66 -7.09 2.91
C GLN A 83 -36.65 -8.21 3.95
N ALA A 84 -35.52 -8.90 4.12
CA ALA A 84 -35.37 -9.95 5.11
C ALA A 84 -35.50 -9.40 6.54
N ILE A 85 -34.88 -8.25 6.84
CA ILE A 85 -35.01 -7.59 8.14
C ILE A 85 -36.46 -7.18 8.40
N ALA A 86 -37.15 -6.64 7.40
CA ALA A 86 -38.57 -6.27 7.53
C ALA A 86 -39.51 -7.47 7.75
N ALA A 87 -39.11 -8.66 7.29
CA ALA A 87 -39.87 -9.89 7.49
C ALA A 87 -39.63 -10.55 8.86
N LEU A 88 -38.66 -10.07 9.65
CA LEU A 88 -38.43 -10.57 11.01
C LEU A 88 -39.51 -10.09 11.99
N PRO A 89 -39.75 -10.83 13.09
CA PRO A 89 -40.55 -10.35 14.21
C PRO A 89 -40.02 -9.02 14.77
N GLU A 90 -40.91 -8.13 15.22
CA GLU A 90 -40.58 -6.76 15.66
C GLU A 90 -39.48 -6.71 16.73
N GLU A 91 -39.48 -7.67 17.65
CA GLU A 91 -38.48 -7.81 18.72
C GLU A 91 -37.04 -7.96 18.17
N LEU A 92 -36.88 -8.64 17.02
CA LEU A 92 -35.57 -8.94 16.42
C LEU A 92 -35.15 -7.92 15.35
N GLN A 93 -36.05 -7.04 14.91
CA GLN A 93 -35.74 -6.04 13.90
C GLN A 93 -34.74 -4.98 14.40
N ALA A 94 -34.79 -4.67 15.70
CA ALA A 94 -33.87 -3.72 16.31
C ALA A 94 -32.43 -4.25 16.30
N GLU A 95 -32.24 -5.51 16.68
CA GLU A 95 -30.95 -6.18 16.66
C GLU A 95 -30.40 -6.33 15.24
N GLY A 96 -31.24 -6.72 14.27
CA GLY A 96 -30.83 -6.85 12.86
C GLY A 96 -30.44 -5.54 12.16
N LYS A 97 -30.76 -4.37 12.75
CA LYS A 97 -30.36 -3.04 12.26
C LYS A 97 -29.14 -2.48 12.99
N SER A 98 -28.70 -3.13 14.07
CA SER A 98 -27.51 -2.70 14.81
C SER A 98 -26.26 -2.85 13.95
N MET A 99 -25.25 -2.01 14.22
CA MET A 99 -23.96 -2.09 13.53
C MET A 99 -23.15 -3.23 14.13
N ASP A 100 -22.66 -4.13 13.27
CA ASP A 100 -21.71 -5.17 13.67
C ASP A 100 -20.31 -4.56 13.82
N GLU A 101 -19.74 -4.67 15.03
CA GLU A 101 -18.39 -4.20 15.36
C GLU A 101 -17.33 -5.32 15.29
N GLU A 102 -17.73 -6.56 14.99
CA GLU A 102 -16.80 -7.67 14.88
C GLU A 102 -15.83 -7.47 13.71
N SER A 103 -14.54 -7.65 14.00
CA SER A 103 -13.51 -7.65 12.97
C SER A 103 -13.55 -8.94 12.15
N PHE A 104 -13.14 -8.86 10.89
CA PHE A 104 -13.01 -10.06 10.06
C PHE A 104 -12.02 -11.05 10.70
N PRO A 105 -12.32 -12.36 10.61
CA PRO A 105 -11.47 -13.37 11.22
C PRO A 105 -10.12 -13.45 10.51
N LEU A 106 -9.04 -13.58 11.29
CA LEU A 106 -7.65 -13.50 10.80
C LEU A 106 -7.25 -14.69 9.91
N ASP A 107 -7.98 -15.79 9.97
CA ASP A 107 -7.80 -16.99 9.16
C ASP A 107 -8.55 -16.94 7.81
N ARG A 108 -9.18 -15.81 7.49
CA ARG A 108 -9.82 -15.60 6.19
C ARG A 108 -8.78 -15.66 5.07
N HIS A 109 -8.82 -16.75 4.31
CA HIS A 109 -7.95 -16.91 3.13
C HIS A 109 -8.29 -15.88 2.04
N ILE A 110 -7.26 -15.15 1.60
CA ILE A 110 -7.29 -14.35 0.38
C ILE A 110 -6.90 -15.25 -0.78
N TRP A 111 -7.51 -15.05 -1.94
CA TRP A 111 -7.18 -15.83 -3.13
C TRP A 111 -5.73 -15.55 -3.55
N THR A 112 -4.97 -16.64 -3.74
CA THR A 112 -3.60 -16.64 -4.23
C THR A 112 -3.57 -17.18 -5.65
N ASP A 113 -2.54 -16.81 -6.42
CA ASP A 113 -2.39 -17.26 -7.82
C ASP A 113 -2.29 -18.79 -7.94
N PHE A 114 -1.71 -19.44 -6.93
CA PHE A 114 -1.57 -20.89 -6.84
C PHE A 114 -2.19 -21.41 -5.54
N PRO A 115 -2.85 -22.59 -5.55
CA PRO A 115 -3.41 -23.16 -4.34
C PRO A 115 -2.31 -23.52 -3.33
N PRO A 116 -2.60 -23.47 -2.01
CA PRO A 116 -1.63 -23.87 -1.00
C PRO A 116 -1.31 -25.36 -1.08
N ILE A 117 -0.10 -25.73 -0.66
CA ILE A 117 0.32 -27.13 -0.57
C ILE A 117 -0.55 -27.83 0.49
N LYS A 118 -1.06 -29.02 0.18
CA LYS A 118 -1.91 -29.80 1.11
C LYS A 118 -1.18 -30.02 2.44
N GLY A 119 -1.81 -29.64 3.54
CA GLY A 119 -1.27 -29.79 4.89
C GLY A 119 -0.21 -28.76 5.29
N PHE A 120 0.08 -27.76 4.46
CA PHE A 120 1.00 -26.67 4.81
C PHE A 120 0.27 -25.57 5.59
N ASP A 121 0.55 -25.47 6.90
CA ASP A 121 0.16 -24.33 7.73
C ASP A 121 1.33 -23.33 7.79
N PRO A 122 1.25 -22.17 7.09
CA PRO A 122 2.33 -21.18 7.10
C PRO A 122 2.60 -20.60 8.51
N THR A 123 1.66 -20.74 9.45
CA THR A 123 1.81 -20.28 10.84
C THR A 123 2.48 -21.29 11.76
N ALA A 124 2.71 -22.54 11.32
CA ALA A 124 3.29 -23.60 12.15
C ALA A 124 4.73 -23.28 12.59
N GLY A 125 5.51 -22.58 11.75
CA GLY A 125 6.87 -22.14 12.09
C GLY A 125 6.92 -21.02 13.13
N ASP A 126 5.93 -20.13 13.12
CA ASP A 126 5.85 -19.00 14.05
C ASP A 126 5.36 -19.40 15.45
N LYS A 127 4.59 -20.49 15.56
CA LYS A 127 4.15 -21.06 16.84
C LYS A 127 5.32 -21.61 17.67
N LYS A 128 6.32 -22.24 17.04
CA LYS A 128 7.53 -22.75 17.74
C LYS A 128 8.38 -21.63 18.35
N LYS A 129 8.54 -20.51 17.65
CA LYS A 129 9.35 -19.37 18.15
C LYS A 129 8.74 -18.66 19.36
N ARG A 130 7.41 -18.74 19.55
CA ARG A 130 6.74 -18.14 20.72
C ARG A 130 6.82 -19.03 21.97
N THR A 131 6.97 -20.34 21.81
CA THR A 131 7.04 -21.29 22.93
C THR A 131 8.46 -21.54 23.44
N GLU A 132 9.49 -21.25 22.65
CA GLU A 132 10.90 -21.37 23.07
C GLU A 132 11.44 -20.12 23.80
N GLY A 133 10.61 -19.09 23.95
CA GLY A 133 10.94 -17.83 24.65
C GLY A 133 10.23 -17.63 25.99
N LEU A 134 9.67 -18.70 26.57
CA LEU A 134 9.07 -18.74 27.91
C LEU A 134 9.84 -19.72 28.80
#